data_AF-A0A962MLJ6-F1
#
_entry.id   AF-A0A962MLJ6-F1
#
_cell.length_a   1.000
_cell.length_b   1.000
_cell.length_c   1.000
_cell.angle_alpha   90.00
_cell.angle_beta   90.00
_cell.angle_gamma   90.00
#
_symmetry.space_group_name_H-M   'P 1'
#
loop_
_entity.id
_entity.type
_entity.pdbx_description
1 polymer ?
#
loop_
_entity_poly.entity_id
_entity_poly.type
_entity_poly.pdbx_seq_one_letter_code
_entity_poly.pdbx_strand_id
1 'polypeptide(L)'
;EIHTLLGQTKSMGDPRLGTRLKHLVAATRSKSGQPLQEIAKGLNIELGEQNLVELEIYLPGGEITSLQQRVQSVGGSLVALPEQQTAFAHIPLAQLEAFLDQAPGNYFDVTRPFEPFFGGLTGEGVPMMDVEKLHKAGITGKGVTVAILDMGFQGHQELIAAGELPES
;
A
#
# COMPACT_ATOMS: atom_id res chain seq x y z
N GLU A 1 30.61 30.74 -19.86
CA GLU A 1 30.59 29.49 -19.08
C GLU A 1 29.68 29.68 -17.88
N ILE A 2 28.51 29.02 -17.87
CA ILE A 2 27.59 29.00 -16.73
C ILE A 2 27.66 27.59 -16.16
N HIS A 3 28.40 27.46 -15.08
CA HIS A 3 28.67 26.22 -14.38
C HIS A 3 27.44 25.73 -13.60
N THR A 4 27.23 24.41 -13.64
CA THR A 4 26.49 23.60 -12.65
C THR A 4 24.97 23.56 -12.80
N LEU A 5 24.51 22.94 -13.89
CA LEU A 5 23.24 22.21 -13.86
C LEU A 5 23.42 20.99 -12.93
N LEU A 6 22.65 21.02 -11.85
CA LEU A 6 22.36 19.89 -10.96
C LEU A 6 22.29 18.60 -11.77
N GLY A 7 23.18 17.65 -11.48
CA GLY A 7 23.15 16.32 -12.10
C GLY A 7 21.75 15.73 -11.92
N GLN A 8 20.98 15.64 -13.01
CA GLN A 8 19.72 14.91 -13.00
C GLN A 8 20.06 13.45 -12.76
N THR A 9 19.82 12.98 -11.56
CA THR A 9 20.09 11.59 -11.21
C THR A 9 19.03 10.70 -11.81
N LYS A 10 19.41 9.45 -12.09
CA LYS A 10 18.54 8.41 -12.63
C LYS A 10 17.19 8.35 -11.93
N SER A 11 17.15 8.36 -10.59
CA SER A 11 15.90 8.33 -9.79
C SER A 11 14.92 9.47 -10.07
N MET A 12 15.39 10.71 -10.28
CA MET A 12 14.54 11.86 -10.56
C MET A 12 13.90 11.77 -11.95
N GLY A 13 14.63 11.22 -12.92
CA GLY A 13 14.14 10.94 -14.26
C GLY A 13 13.50 9.57 -14.44
N ASP A 14 13.55 8.69 -13.43
CA ASP A 14 13.13 7.29 -13.58
C ASP A 14 11.61 7.23 -13.69
N PRO A 15 11.04 6.85 -14.84
CA PRO A 15 9.58 6.78 -14.99
C PRO A 15 8.96 5.71 -14.08
N ARG A 16 9.76 4.78 -13.56
CA ARG A 16 9.32 3.68 -12.71
C ARG A 16 9.05 4.12 -11.27
N LEU A 17 9.58 5.27 -10.84
CA LEU A 17 9.47 5.73 -9.46
C LEU A 17 8.33 6.76 -9.32
N GLY A 18 7.44 6.53 -8.36
CA GLY A 18 6.37 7.48 -8.01
C GLY A 18 6.89 8.87 -7.63
N THR A 19 6.08 9.90 -7.90
CA THR A 19 6.48 11.32 -7.72
C THR A 19 6.88 11.64 -6.27
N ARG A 20 6.20 11.08 -5.27
CA ARG A 20 6.49 11.34 -3.85
C ARG A 20 7.83 10.74 -3.44
N LEU A 21 8.13 9.52 -3.87
CA LEU A 21 9.44 8.89 -3.69
C LEU A 21 10.57 9.69 -4.36
N LYS A 22 10.35 10.23 -5.56
CA LYS A 22 11.32 11.12 -6.22
C LYS A 22 11.64 12.34 -5.37
N HIS A 23 10.62 12.99 -4.81
CA HIS A 23 10.80 14.15 -3.94
C HIS A 23 11.54 13.77 -2.65
N LEU A 24 11.22 12.62 -2.06
CA LEU A 24 11.89 12.12 -0.86
C LEU A 24 13.38 11.82 -1.11
N VAL A 25 13.71 11.17 -2.23
CA VAL A 25 15.11 10.93 -2.64
C VAL A 25 15.85 12.23 -2.95
N ALA A 26 15.18 13.22 -3.54
CA ALA A 26 15.79 14.55 -3.74
C ALA A 26 16.09 15.24 -2.40
N ALA A 27 15.21 15.08 -1.42
CA ALA A 27 15.34 15.71 -0.10
C ALA A 27 16.55 15.19 0.71
N THR A 28 16.86 13.89 0.64
CA THR A 28 18.04 13.30 1.34
C THR A 28 19.37 13.91 0.92
N ARG A 29 19.40 14.56 -0.26
CA ARG A 29 20.59 15.19 -0.84
C ARG A 29 20.62 16.69 -0.62
N SER A 30 19.45 17.28 -0.46
CA SER A 30 19.37 18.68 -0.09
C SER A 30 20.01 18.85 1.28
N LYS A 31 20.86 19.88 1.44
CA LYS A 31 21.35 20.27 2.76
C LYS A 31 20.25 21.03 3.54
N SER A 32 19.00 20.61 3.41
CA SER A 32 17.92 21.16 4.22
C SER A 32 18.23 20.79 5.67
N GLY A 33 18.29 21.76 6.57
CA GLY A 33 18.41 21.50 8.01
C GLY A 33 17.18 20.80 8.61
N GLN A 34 16.17 20.49 7.79
CA GLN A 34 14.97 19.76 8.19
C GLN A 34 15.27 18.26 8.35
N PRO A 35 14.82 17.63 9.44
CA PRO A 35 14.89 16.18 9.60
C PRO A 35 14.17 15.44 8.47
N LEU A 36 14.75 14.35 7.99
CA LEU A 36 14.18 13.52 6.91
C LEU A 36 12.76 13.04 7.23
N GLN A 37 12.48 12.74 8.50
CA GLN A 37 11.16 12.30 8.97
C GLN A 37 10.08 13.39 8.79
N GLU A 38 10.44 14.67 8.96
CA GLU A 38 9.50 15.77 8.73
C GLU A 38 9.17 15.92 7.24
N ILE A 39 10.18 15.75 6.39
CA ILE A 39 10.00 15.81 4.93
C ILE A 39 9.14 14.63 4.47
N ALA A 40 9.43 13.42 4.93
CA ALA A 40 8.62 12.24 4.63
C ALA A 40 7.16 12.43 5.06
N LYS A 41 6.93 12.95 6.28
CA LYS A 41 5.59 13.26 6.79
C LYS A 41 4.88 14.32 5.92
N GLY A 42 5.57 15.37 5.48
CA GLY A 42 5.03 16.38 4.57
C GLY A 42 4.67 15.80 3.19
N LEU A 43 5.36 14.74 2.77
CA LEU A 43 5.05 13.96 1.58
C LEU A 43 4.06 12.81 1.86
N ASN A 44 3.50 12.71 3.08
CA ASN A 44 2.65 11.61 3.56
C ASN A 44 3.28 10.19 3.46
N ILE A 45 4.61 10.10 3.37
CA ILE A 45 5.36 8.85 3.34
C ILE A 45 5.73 8.49 4.78
N GLU A 46 5.44 7.25 5.18
CA GLU A 46 5.91 6.71 6.44
C GLU A 46 7.30 6.09 6.25
N LEU A 47 8.23 6.50 7.09
CA LEU A 47 9.53 5.86 7.19
C LEU A 47 9.51 4.93 8.40
N GLY A 48 9.78 3.66 8.15
CA GLY A 48 9.99 2.68 9.20
C GLY A 48 11.30 2.94 9.96
N GLU A 49 11.61 2.04 10.88
CA GLU A 49 12.88 2.07 11.60
C GLU A 49 14.06 2.16 10.62
N GLN A 50 15.10 2.90 11.01
CA GLN A 50 16.31 3.08 10.18
C GLN A 50 16.05 3.69 8.79
N ASN A 51 14.93 4.42 8.60
CA ASN A 51 14.52 5.01 7.34
C ASN A 51 14.24 3.99 6.23
N LEU A 52 13.64 2.85 6.60
CA LEU A 52 13.04 1.94 5.63
C LEU A 52 11.83 2.62 4.97
N VAL A 53 11.73 2.51 3.65
CA VAL A 53 10.53 2.89 2.90
C VAL A 53 9.81 1.61 2.46
N GLU A 54 8.51 1.56 2.67
CA GLU A 54 7.67 0.49 2.12
C GLU A 54 7.31 0.81 0.67
N LEU A 55 7.60 -0.12 -0.22
CA LEU A 55 7.33 -0.03 -1.64
C LEU A 55 6.29 -1.06 -2.05
N GLU A 56 5.30 -0.60 -2.80
CA GLU A 56 4.52 -1.46 -3.70
C GLU A 56 5.29 -1.57 -5.03
N ILE A 57 5.55 -2.81 -5.43
CA ILE A 57 6.36 -3.16 -6.60
C ILE A 57 5.50 -3.93 -7.58
N TYR A 58 5.23 -3.32 -8.73
CA TYR A 58 4.56 -3.98 -9.84
C TYR A 58 5.58 -4.56 -10.82
N LEU A 59 5.52 -5.88 -11.03
CA LEU A 59 6.42 -6.68 -11.85
C LEU A 59 5.69 -7.27 -13.07
N PRO A 60 5.59 -6.56 -14.20
CA PRO A 60 4.98 -7.09 -15.40
C PRO A 60 5.82 -8.28 -15.93
N GLY A 61 5.26 -9.49 -15.89
CA GLY A 61 5.91 -10.75 -16.30
C GLY A 61 6.73 -11.47 -15.22
N GLY A 62 6.48 -11.15 -13.94
CA GLY A 62 7.37 -11.33 -12.79
C GLY A 62 8.09 -12.67 -12.55
N GLU A 63 9.30 -12.53 -11.98
CA GLU A 63 9.99 -13.57 -11.20
C GLU A 63 10.18 -13.08 -9.76
N ILE A 64 9.30 -13.54 -8.85
CA ILE A 64 9.34 -13.15 -7.44
C ILE A 64 10.62 -13.62 -6.73
N THR A 65 11.14 -14.80 -7.06
CA THR A 65 12.37 -15.33 -6.45
C THR A 65 13.56 -14.41 -6.71
N SER A 66 13.68 -13.87 -7.93
CA SER A 66 14.76 -12.95 -8.25
C SER A 66 14.52 -11.56 -7.61
N LEU A 67 13.26 -11.15 -7.41
CA LEU A 67 12.95 -9.95 -6.62
C LEU A 67 13.41 -10.09 -5.17
N GLN A 68 13.09 -11.20 -4.51
CA GLN A 68 13.47 -11.42 -3.10
C GLN A 68 14.99 -11.32 -2.91
N GLN A 69 15.77 -11.93 -3.79
CA GLN A 69 17.24 -11.85 -3.74
C GLN A 69 17.74 -10.42 -3.92
N ARG A 70 17.12 -9.64 -4.82
CA ARG A 70 17.46 -8.21 -5.03
C ARG A 70 17.08 -7.34 -3.84
N VAL A 71 15.93 -7.58 -3.23
CA VAL A 71 15.51 -6.87 -2.01
C VAL A 71 16.51 -7.15 -0.88
N GLN A 72 16.91 -8.41 -0.70
CA GLN A 72 17.88 -8.80 0.32
C GLN A 72 19.29 -8.25 0.04
N SER A 73 19.72 -8.15 -1.22
CA SER A 73 21.06 -7.65 -1.58
C SER A 73 21.29 -6.19 -1.18
N VAL A 74 20.21 -5.40 -1.04
CA VAL A 74 20.24 -4.01 -0.57
C VAL A 74 19.88 -3.86 0.91
N GLY A 75 19.82 -4.97 1.65
CA GLY A 75 19.46 -4.98 3.07
C GLY A 75 17.97 -4.74 3.34
N GLY A 76 17.12 -4.92 2.33
CA GLY A 76 15.67 -4.85 2.47
C GLY A 76 15.03 -6.19 2.84
N SER A 77 13.71 -6.17 3.03
CA SER A 77 12.90 -7.35 3.28
C SER A 77 11.60 -7.33 2.47
N LEU A 78 11.14 -8.52 2.06
CA LEU A 78 9.85 -8.68 1.39
C LEU A 78 8.76 -8.79 2.48
N VAL A 79 7.69 -8.00 2.35
CA VAL A 79 6.57 -7.91 3.30
C VAL A 79 5.45 -8.85 2.90
N ALA A 80 4.99 -8.77 1.65
CA ALA A 80 3.85 -9.54 1.16
C ALA A 80 3.89 -9.77 -0.36
N LEU A 81 3.18 -10.80 -0.80
CA LEU A 81 2.96 -11.18 -2.20
C LEU A 81 1.46 -11.43 -2.44
N PRO A 82 0.63 -10.37 -2.46
CA PRO A 82 -0.82 -10.55 -2.59
C PRO A 82 -1.23 -11.10 -3.96
N GLU A 83 -0.43 -10.87 -5.01
CA GLU A 83 -0.69 -11.34 -6.37
C GLU A 83 0.59 -11.74 -7.11
N GLN A 84 0.46 -12.44 -8.25
CA GLN A 84 1.61 -12.91 -9.04
C GLN A 84 2.50 -11.78 -9.60
N GLN A 85 1.99 -10.55 -9.65
CA GLN A 85 2.68 -9.39 -10.26
C GLN A 85 2.90 -8.23 -9.30
N THR A 86 2.48 -8.35 -8.03
CA THR A 86 2.58 -7.27 -7.05
C THR A 86 3.26 -7.78 -5.80
N ALA A 87 4.25 -7.03 -5.33
CA ALA A 87 5.02 -7.34 -4.14
C ALA A 87 5.17 -6.11 -3.25
N PHE A 88 5.20 -6.32 -1.94
CA PHE A 88 5.47 -5.29 -0.95
C PHE A 88 6.85 -5.52 -0.35
N ALA A 89 7.67 -4.48 -0.24
CA ALA A 89 9.02 -4.61 0.30
C ALA A 89 9.45 -3.39 1.10
N HIS A 90 10.19 -3.61 2.17
CA HIS A 90 10.94 -2.57 2.87
C HIS A 90 12.32 -2.42 2.24
N ILE A 91 12.66 -1.21 1.82
CA ILE A 91 13.98 -0.88 1.27
C ILE A 91 14.60 0.25 2.10
N PRO A 92 15.87 0.15 2.54
CA PRO A 92 16.55 1.29 3.15
C PRO A 92 16.58 2.45 2.15
N LEU A 93 16.11 3.64 2.55
CA LEU A 93 16.03 4.77 1.63
C LEU A 93 17.39 5.10 0.97
N ALA A 94 18.48 4.92 1.72
CA ALA A 94 19.85 5.11 1.23
C ALA A 94 20.24 4.13 0.10
N GLN A 95 19.58 2.98 -0.01
CA GLN A 95 19.84 1.94 -1.00
C GLN A 95 18.79 1.90 -2.12
N LEU A 96 17.79 2.79 -2.08
CA LEU A 96 16.69 2.79 -3.04
C LEU A 96 17.18 2.90 -4.49
N GLU A 97 18.17 3.75 -4.76
CA GLU A 97 18.70 3.91 -6.12
C GLU A 97 19.46 2.68 -6.60
N ALA A 98 20.28 2.07 -5.74
CA ALA A 98 20.96 0.82 -6.04
C ALA A 98 19.96 -0.30 -6.31
N PHE A 99 18.84 -0.31 -5.59
CA PHE A 99 17.75 -1.25 -5.83
C PHE A 99 17.09 -1.04 -7.19
N LEU A 100 16.81 0.21 -7.58
CA LEU A 100 16.22 0.54 -8.89
C LEU A 100 17.12 0.14 -10.07
N ASP A 101 18.43 0.05 -9.87
CA ASP A 101 19.39 -0.36 -10.90
C ASP A 101 19.33 -1.87 -11.21
N GLN A 102 19.06 -2.68 -10.19
CA GLN A 102 19.05 -4.14 -10.32
C GLN A 102 17.66 -4.73 -10.56
N ALA A 103 16.59 -4.04 -10.12
CA ALA A 103 15.23 -4.56 -10.17
C ALA A 103 14.45 -3.93 -11.34
N PRO A 104 13.85 -4.74 -12.23
CA PRO A 104 12.79 -4.27 -13.12
C PRO A 104 11.49 -4.10 -12.34
N GLY A 105 10.61 -3.23 -12.80
CA GLY A 105 9.29 -3.00 -12.18
C GLY A 105 8.90 -1.53 -12.12
N ASN A 106 7.69 -1.27 -11.66
CA ASN A 106 7.23 0.06 -11.25
C ASN A 106 7.11 0.10 -9.72
N TYR A 107 7.48 1.22 -9.13
CA TYR A 107 7.70 1.38 -7.70
C TYR A 107 6.90 2.56 -7.16
N PHE A 108 6.02 2.27 -6.22
CA PHE A 108 5.15 3.23 -5.57
C PHE A 108 5.38 3.19 -4.06
N ASP A 109 5.32 4.34 -3.39
CA ASP A 109 5.28 4.35 -1.93
C ASP A 109 3.92 3.85 -1.46
N VAL A 110 3.92 2.99 -0.43
CA VAL A 110 2.68 2.61 0.23
C VAL A 110 2.17 3.83 0.98
N THR A 111 1.02 4.33 0.53
CA THR A 111 0.33 5.42 1.21
C THR A 111 -0.36 4.85 2.45
N ARG A 112 -0.38 5.60 3.55
CA ARG A 112 -1.19 5.21 4.70
C ARG A 112 -2.62 4.87 4.25
N PRO A 113 -3.20 3.76 4.74
CA PRO A 113 -4.62 3.51 4.58
C PRO A 113 -5.38 4.75 5.04
N PHE A 114 -6.45 5.11 4.33
CA PHE A 114 -7.39 6.09 4.86
C PHE A 114 -7.83 5.59 6.24
N GLU A 115 -7.67 6.43 7.27
CA GLU A 115 -8.19 6.09 8.59
C GLU A 115 -9.72 5.97 8.46
N PRO A 116 -10.32 4.89 9.00
CA PRO A 116 -11.76 4.72 8.94
C PRO A 116 -12.42 5.92 9.62
N PHE A 117 -13.33 6.57 8.91
CA PHE A 117 -14.07 7.70 9.45
C PHE A 117 -15.15 7.19 10.42
N PHE A 118 -14.93 7.38 11.71
CA PHE A 118 -15.89 7.05 12.76
C PHE A 118 -16.98 8.12 12.83
N GLY A 119 -17.92 8.07 11.89
CA GLY A 119 -19.09 8.94 11.85
C GLY A 119 -20.23 8.25 11.14
N GLY A 120 -20.88 7.32 11.84
CA GLY A 120 -22.07 6.65 11.34
C GLY A 120 -23.32 7.49 11.59
N LEU A 121 -23.99 7.93 10.52
CA LEU A 121 -25.41 8.23 10.59
C LEU A 121 -26.13 6.88 10.73
N THR A 122 -26.63 6.57 11.92
CA THR A 122 -27.53 5.45 12.10
C THR A 122 -28.86 5.82 11.43
N GLY A 123 -29.15 5.22 10.29
CA GLY A 123 -30.38 5.45 9.53
C GLY A 123 -31.15 4.15 9.33
N GLU A 124 -32.47 4.20 9.52
CA GLU A 124 -33.39 3.13 9.16
C GLU A 124 -33.73 3.22 7.66
N GLY A 125 -32.73 3.06 6.80
CA GLY A 125 -32.94 3.13 5.34
C GLY A 125 -33.70 1.92 4.77
N VAL A 126 -33.71 0.79 5.49
CA VAL A 126 -34.30 -0.47 5.03
C VAL A 126 -35.80 -0.37 4.77
N PRO A 127 -36.64 0.22 5.67
CA PRO A 127 -38.04 0.46 5.38
C PRO A 127 -38.30 1.36 4.16
N MET A 128 -37.41 2.31 3.86
CA MET A 128 -37.56 3.22 2.71
C MET A 128 -37.30 2.54 1.36
N MET A 129 -36.67 1.36 1.36
CA MET A 129 -36.31 0.61 0.15
C MET A 129 -37.34 -0.46 -0.24
N ASP A 130 -38.54 -0.47 0.37
CA ASP A 130 -39.62 -1.42 0.07
C ASP A 130 -39.19 -2.91 0.18
N VAL A 131 -38.16 -3.20 0.98
CA VAL A 131 -37.54 -4.54 1.10
C VAL A 131 -38.56 -5.61 1.51
N GLU A 132 -39.58 -5.23 2.28
CA GLU A 132 -40.67 -6.14 2.63
C GLU A 132 -41.41 -6.70 1.41
N LYS A 133 -41.60 -5.92 0.34
CA LYS A 133 -42.27 -6.41 -0.87
C LYS A 133 -41.44 -7.48 -1.56
N LEU A 134 -40.11 -7.32 -1.58
CA LEU A 134 -39.18 -8.31 -2.11
C LEU A 134 -39.19 -9.59 -1.28
N HIS A 135 -39.14 -9.46 0.05
CA HIS A 135 -39.22 -10.61 0.96
C HIS A 135 -40.56 -11.34 0.85
N LYS A 136 -41.69 -10.61 0.74
CA LYS A 136 -43.04 -11.18 0.52
C LYS A 136 -43.14 -11.90 -0.83
N ALA A 137 -42.37 -11.46 -1.83
CA ALA A 137 -42.23 -12.14 -3.12
C ALA A 137 -41.23 -13.32 -3.09
N GLY A 138 -40.64 -13.63 -1.93
CA GLY A 138 -39.69 -14.74 -1.75
C GLY A 138 -38.24 -14.43 -2.12
N ILE A 139 -37.92 -13.18 -2.46
CA ILE A 139 -36.57 -12.74 -2.82
C ILE A 139 -35.86 -12.28 -1.55
N THR A 140 -35.05 -13.14 -0.94
CA THR A 140 -34.45 -12.90 0.39
C THR A 140 -32.93 -12.76 0.37
N GLY A 141 -32.29 -12.88 -0.80
CA GLY A 141 -30.83 -12.97 -0.91
C GLY A 141 -30.27 -14.35 -0.54
N LYS A 142 -31.12 -15.36 -0.29
CA LYS A 142 -30.66 -16.73 -0.03
C LYS A 142 -29.78 -17.23 -1.18
N GLY A 143 -28.57 -17.69 -0.84
CA GLY A 143 -27.58 -18.17 -1.79
C GLY A 143 -26.69 -17.09 -2.40
N VAL A 144 -26.82 -15.83 -1.96
CA VAL A 144 -25.91 -14.73 -2.33
C VAL A 144 -24.89 -14.52 -1.21
N THR A 145 -23.62 -14.37 -1.59
CA THR A 145 -22.54 -14.01 -0.68
C THR A 145 -22.23 -12.52 -0.83
N VAL A 146 -22.14 -11.80 0.28
CA VAL A 146 -21.76 -10.38 0.33
C VAL A 146 -20.51 -10.27 1.20
N ALA A 147 -19.40 -9.80 0.61
CA ALA A 147 -18.19 -9.49 1.35
C ALA A 147 -18.25 -8.05 1.87
N ILE A 148 -18.09 -7.88 3.18
CA ILE A 148 -18.05 -6.58 3.84
C ILE A 148 -16.62 -6.33 4.31
N LEU A 149 -15.98 -5.28 3.78
CA LEU A 149 -14.66 -4.83 4.20
C LEU A 149 -14.86 -3.70 5.23
N ASP A 150 -14.89 -4.06 6.50
CA ASP A 150 -15.07 -3.16 7.64
C ASP A 150 -14.13 -3.60 8.79
N MET A 151 -14.17 -2.89 9.92
CA MET A 151 -13.40 -3.19 11.13
C MET A 151 -13.90 -4.45 11.88
N GLY A 152 -14.76 -5.24 11.23
CA GLY A 152 -15.43 -6.41 11.78
C GLY A 152 -16.88 -6.15 12.20
N PHE A 153 -17.52 -7.17 12.73
CA PHE A 153 -18.88 -7.09 13.29
C PHE A 153 -18.98 -7.89 14.59
N GLN A 154 -19.89 -7.48 15.47
CA GLN A 154 -20.14 -8.19 16.72
C GLN A 154 -20.74 -9.58 16.43
N GLY A 155 -20.25 -10.61 17.12
CA GLY A 155 -20.73 -11.98 16.90
C GLY A 155 -19.88 -12.82 15.96
N HIS A 156 -18.79 -12.27 15.40
CA HIS A 156 -17.97 -12.96 14.41
C HIS A 156 -17.40 -14.29 14.91
N GLN A 157 -16.89 -14.34 16.15
CA GLN A 157 -16.33 -15.56 16.73
C GLN A 157 -17.41 -16.61 16.99
N GLU A 158 -18.61 -16.19 17.41
CA GLU A 158 -19.75 -17.07 17.61
C GLU A 158 -20.24 -17.69 16.30
N LEU A 159 -20.24 -16.93 15.20
CA LEU A 159 -20.60 -17.44 13.87
C LEU A 159 -19.57 -18.43 13.32
N ILE A 160 -18.27 -18.20 13.57
CA ILE A 160 -17.22 -19.18 13.26
C ILE A 160 -17.47 -20.46 14.09
N ALA A 161 -17.67 -20.33 15.40
CA ALA A 161 -17.89 -21.47 16.29
C ALA A 161 -19.18 -22.26 15.94
N ALA A 162 -20.19 -21.58 15.39
CA ALA A 162 -21.41 -22.20 14.89
C ALA A 162 -21.25 -22.85 13.51
N GLY A 163 -20.10 -22.69 12.85
CA GLY A 163 -19.86 -23.17 11.48
C GLY A 163 -20.61 -22.39 10.40
N GLU A 164 -21.13 -21.21 10.75
CA GLU A 164 -21.79 -20.30 9.79
C GLU A 164 -20.77 -19.51 8.96
N LEU A 165 -19.54 -19.34 9.50
CA LEU A 165 -18.42 -18.72 8.81
C LEU A 165 -17.17 -19.62 8.86
N PRO A 166 -16.30 -19.55 7.83
CA PRO A 166 -15.03 -20.29 7.83
C PRO A 166 -14.04 -19.71 8.85
N GLU A 167 -13.18 -20.58 9.40
CA GLU A 167 -11.93 -20.13 10.04
C GLU A 167 -10.99 -19.56 8.96
N SER A 168 -10.39 -18.41 9.25
CA SER A 168 -9.48 -17.67 8.34
C SER A 168 -8.26 -18.48 7.94
#